data_AF-J3PK18-F1
#
_entry.id   AF-J3PK18-F1
#
_cell.length_a   1.000
_cell.length_b   1.000
_cell.length_c   1.000
_cell.angle_alpha   90.00
_cell.angle_beta   90.00
_cell.angle_gamma   90.00
#
_symmetry.space_group_name_H-M   'P 1'
#
loop_
_entity.id
_entity.type
_entity.pdbx_description
1 polymer ?
#
loop_
_entity_poly.entity_id
_entity_poly.type
_entity_poly.pdbx_seq_one_letter_code
_entity_poly.pdbx_strand_id
1 'polypeptide(L)'
;MRLSVINTVLSSKCHEEIYNYLKNIEFIYSRILSNKEMFDHLDEHAVKALEGKSPKRSKYDRALVKSILEEGRIFPLLSYTDRERIFRNLCDINFLIPSLYTFFEDVKHLDTCARSIKHLLDSSKPTVSKALLKAFRIDKDGAYRDTGDFLKEFAAAKRKIWLYAGREFPALPPQRREMNKPLLAKATASVDKLKLFEFAVFANKLLFTSNKINDIIRNKPLNGIHQAINTSNEMPSEIKN
;
A
#
# COMPACT_ATOMS: atom_id res chain seq x y z
N MET A 1 20.61 8.71 -4.86
CA MET A 1 19.67 9.05 -3.77
C MET A 1 18.69 10.11 -4.26
N ARG A 2 17.37 9.84 -4.27
CA ARG A 2 16.36 10.77 -4.81
C ARG A 2 15.91 11.75 -3.71
N LEU A 3 16.62 12.88 -3.55
CA LEU A 3 16.33 13.92 -2.53
C LEU A 3 14.85 14.36 -2.54
N SER A 4 14.22 14.38 -3.72
CA SER A 4 12.80 14.76 -3.88
C SER A 4 11.83 13.84 -3.13
N VAL A 5 12.15 12.55 -2.94
CA VAL A 5 11.27 11.60 -2.25
C VAL A 5 11.37 11.77 -0.73
N ILE A 6 12.49 12.27 -0.21
CA ILE A 6 12.65 12.55 1.23
C ILE A 6 11.65 13.61 1.70
N ASN A 7 11.41 14.65 0.88
CA ASN A 7 10.35 15.62 1.17
C ASN A 7 8.96 14.96 1.22
N THR A 8 8.71 13.96 0.37
CA THR A 8 7.46 13.16 0.42
C THR A 8 7.40 12.32 1.69
N VAL A 9 8.48 11.63 2.06
CA VAL A 9 8.59 10.85 3.30
C VAL A 9 8.21 11.72 4.50
N LEU A 10 8.81 12.92 4.60
CA LEU A 10 8.59 13.86 5.70
C LEU A 10 7.19 14.50 5.70
N SER A 11 6.60 14.74 4.52
CA SER A 11 5.31 15.44 4.40
C SER A 11 4.08 14.52 4.38
N SER A 12 4.25 13.23 4.08
CA SER A 12 3.16 12.25 3.97
C SER A 12 2.36 12.07 5.27
N LYS A 13 2.99 12.31 6.43
CA LYS A 13 2.45 11.98 7.77
C LYS A 13 2.17 10.48 7.95
N CYS A 14 2.91 9.62 7.24
CA CYS A 14 2.83 8.16 7.31
C CYS A 14 3.99 7.55 8.09
N HIS A 15 4.35 8.15 9.22
CA HIS A 15 5.60 7.84 9.93
C HIS A 15 5.65 6.39 10.39
N GLU A 16 4.53 5.87 10.90
CA GLU A 16 4.45 4.49 11.37
C GLU A 16 4.59 3.48 10.22
N GLU A 17 3.97 3.74 9.07
CA GLU A 17 4.10 2.91 7.87
C GLU A 17 5.52 2.93 7.29
N ILE A 18 6.13 4.13 7.23
CA ILE A 18 7.52 4.32 6.77
C ILE A 18 8.48 3.57 7.69
N TYR A 19 8.34 3.74 9.00
CA TYR A 19 9.16 3.04 9.99
C TYR A 19 9.03 1.52 9.86
N ASN A 20 7.80 1.01 9.71
CA ASN A 20 7.56 -0.41 9.52
C ASN A 20 8.17 -0.95 8.22
N TYR A 21 8.18 -0.16 7.14
CA TYR A 21 8.85 -0.55 5.89
C TYR A 21 10.36 -0.68 6.08
N LEU A 22 11.00 0.32 6.70
CA LEU A 22 12.45 0.30 6.95
C LEU A 22 12.84 -0.88 7.85
N LYS A 23 12.04 -1.14 8.90
CA LYS A 23 12.20 -2.33 9.74
C LYS A 23 12.00 -3.64 8.98
N ASN A 24 11.11 -3.66 7.99
CA ASN A 24 10.94 -4.83 7.14
C ASN A 24 12.13 -5.06 6.21
N ILE A 25 12.81 -4.02 5.72
CA ILE A 25 14.08 -4.18 4.96
C ILE A 25 15.12 -4.87 5.84
N GLU A 26 15.37 -4.32 7.03
CA GLU A 26 16.31 -4.87 8.01
C GLU A 26 15.97 -6.34 8.34
N PHE A 27 14.71 -6.61 8.65
CA PHE A 27 14.23 -7.96 8.96
C PHE A 27 14.41 -8.93 7.80
N ILE A 28 14.18 -8.51 6.55
CA ILE A 28 14.32 -9.40 5.41
C ILE A 28 15.77 -9.74 5.14
N TYR A 29 16.68 -8.76 5.20
CA TYR A 29 18.10 -9.04 5.06
C TYR A 29 18.64 -9.91 6.19
N SER A 30 18.14 -9.79 7.42
CA SER A 30 18.53 -10.73 8.49
C SER A 30 17.96 -12.14 8.31
N ARG A 31 16.87 -12.31 7.56
CA ARG A 31 16.43 -13.65 7.13
C ARG A 31 17.28 -14.20 5.98
N ILE A 32 17.67 -13.36 5.03
CA ILE A 32 18.52 -13.76 3.89
C ILE A 32 19.90 -14.17 4.40
N LEU A 33 20.51 -13.32 5.22
CA LEU A 33 21.85 -13.45 5.77
C LEU A 33 21.74 -13.98 7.20
N SER A 34 21.85 -15.30 7.36
CA SER A 34 21.53 -15.99 8.60
C SER A 34 22.44 -15.68 9.81
N ASN A 35 23.56 -14.99 9.61
CA ASN A 35 24.46 -14.58 10.69
C ASN A 35 25.01 -13.16 10.42
N LYS A 36 25.64 -12.56 11.44
CA LYS A 36 26.17 -11.19 11.35
C LYS A 36 27.37 -11.07 10.40
N GLU A 37 28.24 -12.08 10.35
CA GLU A 37 29.43 -12.08 9.49
C GLU A 37 29.07 -12.02 8.00
N MET A 38 27.95 -12.62 7.59
CA MET A 38 27.45 -12.51 6.22
C MET A 38 27.09 -11.09 5.80
N PHE A 39 26.78 -10.20 6.76
CA PHE A 39 26.54 -8.78 6.44
C PHE A 39 27.80 -8.05 6.01
N ASP A 40 28.99 -8.51 6.42
CA ASP A 40 30.27 -7.91 5.98
C ASP A 40 30.52 -8.12 4.49
N HIS A 41 29.79 -9.07 3.87
CA HIS A 41 29.84 -9.37 2.45
C HIS A 41 28.65 -8.79 1.66
N LEU A 42 27.74 -8.06 2.32
CA LEU A 42 26.61 -7.41 1.65
C LEU A 42 27.04 -6.04 1.12
N ASP A 43 27.17 -5.94 -0.20
CA ASP A 43 27.49 -4.70 -0.91
C ASP A 43 26.32 -4.18 -1.76
N GLU A 44 26.49 -2.99 -2.35
CA GLU A 44 25.49 -2.39 -3.22
C GLU A 44 25.18 -3.27 -4.45
N HIS A 45 26.17 -3.99 -4.98
CA HIS A 45 25.99 -4.84 -6.14
C HIS A 45 25.09 -6.04 -5.83
N ALA A 46 25.31 -6.70 -4.70
CA ALA A 46 24.47 -7.78 -4.19
C ALA A 46 23.04 -7.29 -3.92
N VAL A 47 22.88 -6.12 -3.30
CA VAL A 47 21.55 -5.52 -3.09
C VAL A 47 20.85 -5.27 -4.42
N LYS A 48 21.50 -4.65 -5.41
CA LYS A 48 20.91 -4.37 -6.73
C LYS A 48 20.53 -5.63 -7.50
N ALA A 49 21.31 -6.70 -7.38
CA ALA A 49 21.01 -7.96 -8.05
C ALA A 49 19.77 -8.65 -7.46
N LEU A 50 19.50 -8.43 -6.18
CA LEU A 50 18.42 -9.08 -5.43
C LEU A 50 17.15 -8.23 -5.34
N GLU A 51 17.26 -6.90 -5.27
CA GLU A 51 16.12 -6.01 -5.06
C GLU A 51 15.03 -6.19 -6.11
N GLY A 52 13.77 -6.22 -5.67
CA GLY A 52 12.63 -6.41 -6.56
C GLY A 52 12.48 -7.82 -7.14
N LYS A 53 13.31 -8.81 -6.77
CA LYS A 53 13.12 -10.21 -7.17
C LYS A 53 12.16 -10.93 -6.23
N SER A 54 11.40 -11.90 -6.74
CA SER A 54 10.60 -12.81 -5.91
C SER A 54 10.87 -14.28 -6.26
N PRO A 55 12.02 -14.85 -5.83
CA PRO A 55 12.41 -16.23 -6.16
C PRO A 55 11.37 -17.28 -5.75
N LYS A 56 10.59 -17.02 -4.70
CA LYS A 56 9.51 -17.92 -4.29
C LYS A 56 8.41 -18.03 -5.35
N ARG A 57 7.98 -16.90 -5.92
CA ARG A 57 6.81 -16.81 -6.80
C ARG A 57 7.14 -16.79 -8.29
N SER A 58 8.33 -16.32 -8.67
CA SER A 58 8.77 -16.18 -10.06
C SER A 58 9.84 -17.22 -10.38
N LYS A 59 9.53 -18.13 -11.32
CA LYS A 59 10.51 -19.14 -11.80
C LYS A 59 11.71 -18.47 -12.48
N TYR A 60 11.46 -17.37 -13.20
CA TYR A 60 12.51 -16.57 -13.83
C TYR A 60 13.44 -15.96 -12.78
N ASP A 61 12.90 -15.27 -11.78
CA ASP A 61 13.72 -14.67 -10.72
C ASP A 61 14.48 -15.75 -9.93
N ARG A 62 13.84 -16.90 -9.69
CA ARG A 62 14.50 -18.03 -9.02
C ARG A 62 15.72 -18.51 -9.80
N ALA A 63 15.56 -18.74 -11.11
CA ALA A 63 16.65 -19.20 -11.96
C ALA A 63 17.78 -18.16 -12.04
N LEU A 64 17.42 -16.88 -12.20
CA LEU A 64 18.36 -15.77 -12.24
C LEU A 64 19.17 -15.67 -10.95
N VAL A 65 18.48 -15.64 -9.78
CA VAL A 65 19.12 -15.54 -8.46
C VAL A 65 20.01 -16.76 -8.18
N LYS A 66 19.58 -17.96 -8.62
CA LYS A 66 20.39 -19.17 -8.49
C LYS A 66 21.71 -19.05 -9.27
N SER A 67 21.63 -18.70 -10.55
CA SER A 67 22.81 -18.58 -11.43
C SER A 67 23.80 -17.54 -10.89
N ILE A 68 23.36 -16.34 -10.50
CA ILE A 68 24.28 -15.31 -9.98
C ILE A 68 24.99 -15.71 -8.68
N LEU A 69 24.36 -16.55 -7.83
CA LEU A 69 24.95 -17.07 -6.60
C LEU A 69 25.93 -18.21 -6.91
N GLU A 70 25.55 -19.18 -7.74
CA GLU A 70 26.41 -20.30 -8.13
C GLU A 70 27.69 -19.81 -8.82
N GLU A 71 27.55 -18.84 -9.72
CA GLU A 71 28.67 -18.19 -10.41
C GLU A 71 29.50 -17.26 -9.50
N GLY A 72 29.06 -17.00 -8.27
CA GLY A 72 29.76 -16.13 -7.32
C GLY A 72 29.78 -14.66 -7.72
N ARG A 73 28.87 -14.22 -8.62
CA ARG A 73 28.76 -12.81 -9.01
C ARG A 73 28.30 -11.92 -7.85
N ILE A 74 27.58 -12.50 -6.91
CA ILE A 74 27.24 -11.89 -5.62
C ILE A 74 27.73 -12.79 -4.49
N PHE A 75 28.21 -12.17 -3.41
CA PHE A 75 28.88 -12.86 -2.30
C PHE A 75 30.08 -13.74 -2.72
N PRO A 76 31.04 -13.24 -3.51
CA PRO A 76 32.15 -14.05 -4.03
C PRO A 76 33.05 -14.64 -2.95
N LEU A 77 33.17 -13.95 -1.80
CA LEU A 77 33.99 -14.36 -0.66
C LEU A 77 33.33 -15.44 0.21
N LEU A 78 32.04 -15.72 0.00
CA LEU A 78 31.33 -16.76 0.73
C LEU A 78 31.55 -18.14 0.09
N SER A 79 31.56 -19.16 0.96
CA SER A 79 31.62 -20.56 0.53
C SER A 79 30.42 -20.93 -0.34
N TYR A 80 30.55 -22.00 -1.13
CA TYR A 80 29.43 -22.53 -1.90
C TYR A 80 28.23 -22.87 -0.99
N THR A 81 28.48 -23.48 0.17
CA THR A 81 27.45 -23.86 1.13
C THR A 81 26.72 -22.67 1.73
N ASP A 82 27.41 -21.55 1.95
CA ASP A 82 26.79 -20.31 2.43
C ASP A 82 25.92 -19.68 1.36
N ARG A 83 26.39 -19.65 0.12
CA ARG A 83 25.61 -19.15 -1.03
C ARG A 83 24.38 -20.00 -1.31
N GLU A 84 24.47 -21.33 -1.15
CA GLU A 84 23.32 -22.23 -1.23
C GLU A 84 22.31 -21.99 -0.09
N ARG A 85 22.79 -21.71 1.13
CA ARG A 85 21.91 -21.32 2.25
C ARG A 85 21.20 -20.00 1.97
N ILE A 86 21.92 -18.99 1.47
CA ILE A 86 21.34 -17.70 1.05
C ILE A 86 20.26 -17.95 -0.01
N PHE A 87 20.53 -18.79 -1.02
CA PHE A 87 19.55 -19.12 -2.05
C PHE A 87 18.26 -19.73 -1.47
N ARG A 88 18.37 -20.66 -0.52
CA ARG A 88 17.20 -21.24 0.17
C ARG A 88 16.41 -20.16 0.93
N ASN A 89 17.09 -19.32 1.69
CA ASN A 89 16.46 -18.24 2.44
C ASN A 89 15.73 -17.25 1.51
N LEU A 90 16.31 -16.94 0.36
CA LEU A 90 15.71 -16.10 -0.68
C LEU A 90 14.43 -16.74 -1.24
N CYS A 91 14.42 -18.06 -1.42
CA CYS A 91 13.25 -18.82 -1.87
C CYS A 91 12.13 -18.92 -0.82
N ASP A 92 12.42 -18.61 0.44
CA ASP A 92 11.42 -18.59 1.53
C ASP A 92 10.74 -17.22 1.71
N ILE A 93 11.18 -16.19 0.99
CA ILE A 93 10.57 -14.87 1.03
C ILE A 93 9.31 -14.85 0.15
N ASN A 94 8.17 -14.53 0.76
CA ASN A 94 6.85 -14.60 0.12
C ASN A 94 6.52 -13.42 -0.81
N PHE A 95 7.40 -12.44 -0.93
CA PHE A 95 7.18 -11.16 -1.61
C PHE A 95 8.46 -10.70 -2.32
N LEU A 96 8.44 -9.50 -2.89
CA LEU A 96 9.62 -8.90 -3.52
C LEU A 96 10.68 -8.60 -2.46
N ILE A 97 11.94 -8.87 -2.76
CA ILE A 97 13.04 -8.51 -1.87
C ILE A 97 13.10 -6.97 -1.80
N PRO A 98 12.89 -6.38 -0.62
CA PRO A 98 12.81 -4.94 -0.48
C PRO A 98 14.21 -4.35 -0.41
N SER A 99 14.34 -3.08 -0.79
CA SER A 99 15.57 -2.29 -0.64
C SER A 99 15.21 -0.83 -0.37
N LEU A 100 16.22 0.01 -0.16
CA LEU A 100 16.00 1.46 -0.11
C LEU A 100 15.47 1.99 -1.46
N TYR A 101 15.85 1.39 -2.58
CA TYR A 101 15.31 1.77 -3.89
C TYR A 101 13.81 1.47 -3.96
N THR A 102 13.39 0.24 -3.64
CA THR A 102 11.96 -0.12 -3.67
C THR A 102 11.16 0.71 -2.66
N PHE A 103 11.73 1.00 -1.48
CA PHE A 103 11.14 1.90 -0.50
C PHE A 103 10.82 3.27 -1.11
N PHE A 104 11.77 3.90 -1.79
CA PHE A 104 11.53 5.22 -2.38
C PHE A 104 10.49 5.20 -3.50
N GLU A 105 10.36 4.10 -4.24
CA GLU A 105 9.28 3.95 -5.21
C GLU A 105 7.93 3.74 -4.52
N ASP A 106 7.87 2.85 -3.54
CA ASP A 106 6.65 2.50 -2.81
C ASP A 106 6.09 3.67 -1.99
N VAL A 107 6.96 4.53 -1.45
CA VAL A 107 6.54 5.73 -0.70
C VAL A 107 5.72 6.70 -1.57
N LYS A 108 5.99 6.78 -2.87
CA LYS A 108 5.20 7.63 -3.78
C LYS A 108 3.76 7.14 -3.88
N HIS A 109 3.58 5.82 -3.93
CA HIS A 109 2.28 5.19 -3.92
C HIS A 109 1.62 5.33 -2.55
N LEU A 110 2.37 5.11 -1.47
CA LEU A 110 1.90 5.27 -0.09
C LEU A 110 1.37 6.69 0.17
N ASP A 111 2.08 7.72 -0.26
CA ASP A 111 1.63 9.11 -0.10
C ASP A 111 0.32 9.39 -0.87
N THR A 112 0.15 8.80 -2.05
CA THR A 112 -1.11 8.90 -2.81
C THR A 112 -2.26 8.26 -2.04
N CYS A 113 -2.08 7.03 -1.55
CA CYS A 113 -3.06 6.34 -0.71
C CYS A 113 -3.38 7.13 0.57
N ALA A 114 -2.36 7.70 1.21
CA ALA A 114 -2.49 8.50 2.42
C ALA A 114 -3.39 9.73 2.19
N ARG A 115 -3.21 10.41 1.05
CA ARG A 115 -4.06 11.55 0.66
C ARG A 115 -5.50 11.12 0.45
N SER A 116 -5.74 9.96 -0.15
CA SER A 116 -7.10 9.42 -0.30
C SER A 116 -7.75 9.12 1.05
N ILE A 117 -7.02 8.48 1.97
CA ILE A 117 -7.50 8.16 3.33
C ILE A 117 -7.85 9.42 4.11
N LYS A 118 -7.08 10.51 3.96
CA LYS A 118 -7.31 11.78 4.67
C LYS A 118 -8.67 12.44 4.34
N HIS A 119 -9.31 12.11 3.22
CA HIS A 119 -10.69 12.54 2.94
C HIS A 119 -11.71 11.98 3.93
N LEU A 120 -11.41 10.83 4.53
CA LEU A 120 -12.28 10.17 5.50
C LEU A 120 -12.03 10.64 6.94
N LEU A 121 -11.03 11.49 7.19
CA LEU A 121 -10.55 11.77 8.55
C LEU A 121 -10.72 13.25 8.91
N ASP A 122 -11.24 13.48 10.12
CA ASP A 122 -11.30 14.81 10.74
C ASP A 122 -9.87 15.20 11.15
N SER A 123 -9.17 15.89 10.25
CA SER A 123 -7.72 16.07 10.33
C SER A 123 -7.30 17.03 11.44
N SER A 124 -6.84 16.50 12.58
CA SER A 124 -6.10 17.23 13.61
C SER A 124 -4.90 16.46 14.19
N LYS A 125 -4.65 15.23 13.74
CA LYS A 125 -3.58 14.36 14.26
C LYS A 125 -2.29 14.46 13.45
N PRO A 126 -1.13 14.18 14.08
CA PRO A 126 0.16 14.32 13.43
C PRO A 126 0.43 13.24 12.37
N THR A 127 -0.19 12.04 12.48
CA THR A 127 -0.02 10.94 11.52
C THR A 127 -1.35 10.33 11.07
N VAL A 128 -1.36 9.72 9.87
CA VAL A 128 -2.53 9.00 9.34
C VAL A 128 -2.91 7.84 10.26
N SER A 129 -1.93 7.11 10.78
CA SER A 129 -2.15 6.04 11.77
C SER A 129 -2.90 6.51 13.02
N LYS A 130 -2.46 7.63 13.62
CA LYS A 130 -3.10 8.18 14.82
C LYS A 130 -4.50 8.74 14.53
N ALA A 131 -4.70 9.28 13.34
CA ALA A 131 -6.02 9.73 12.90
C ALA A 131 -6.98 8.54 12.70
N LEU A 132 -6.52 7.46 12.05
CA LEU A 132 -7.28 6.21 11.89
C LEU A 132 -7.60 5.58 13.24
N LEU A 133 -6.63 5.51 14.17
CA LEU A 133 -6.84 4.96 15.50
C LEU A 133 -7.91 5.73 16.28
N LYS A 134 -7.94 7.06 16.17
CA LYS A 134 -8.98 7.90 16.78
C LYS A 134 -10.36 7.68 16.13
N ALA A 135 -10.39 7.46 14.82
CA ALA A 135 -11.62 7.21 14.07
C ALA A 135 -12.15 5.80 14.31
N PHE A 136 -11.31 4.84 14.70
CA PHE A 136 -11.72 3.46 14.95
C PHE A 136 -12.54 3.38 16.25
N ARG A 137 -13.82 3.05 16.13
CA ARG A 137 -14.76 2.94 17.24
C ARG A 137 -15.52 1.63 17.15
N ILE A 138 -15.63 0.96 18.27
CA ILE A 138 -16.55 -0.17 18.40
C ILE A 138 -17.74 0.34 19.17
N ASP A 139 -18.94 0.00 18.69
CA ASP A 139 -20.19 0.44 19.30
C ASP A 139 -20.23 0.09 20.79
N LYS A 140 -21.05 0.85 21.53
CA LYS A 140 -21.09 0.91 23.00
C LYS A 140 -21.30 -0.45 23.69
N ASP A 141 -21.71 -1.49 22.96
CA ASP A 141 -21.95 -2.84 23.47
C ASP A 141 -20.75 -3.80 23.27
N GLY A 142 -19.74 -3.39 22.49
CA GLY A 142 -18.56 -4.18 22.11
C GLY A 142 -17.28 -3.71 22.79
N ALA A 143 -17.35 -3.26 24.05
CA ALA A 143 -16.17 -2.93 24.83
C ALA A 143 -15.20 -4.12 24.82
N TYR A 144 -14.03 -3.92 24.22
CA TYR A 144 -12.97 -4.90 24.32
C TYR A 144 -12.68 -5.16 25.79
N ARG A 145 -12.79 -6.42 26.19
CA ARG A 145 -12.34 -6.87 27.52
C ARG A 145 -10.82 -6.79 27.65
N ASP A 146 -10.10 -6.78 26.53
CA ASP A 146 -8.64 -6.68 26.46
C ASP A 146 -8.17 -5.67 25.41
N THR A 147 -7.21 -4.82 25.81
CA THR A 147 -6.52 -3.85 24.92
C THR A 147 -5.78 -4.56 23.78
N GLY A 148 -5.29 -5.78 24.01
CA GLY A 148 -4.59 -6.57 23.00
C GLY A 148 -5.46 -6.90 21.79
N ASP A 149 -6.70 -7.33 22.02
CA ASP A 149 -7.61 -7.68 20.94
C ASP A 149 -8.06 -6.43 20.14
N PHE A 150 -8.27 -5.30 20.81
CA PHE A 150 -8.52 -4.01 20.15
C PHE A 150 -7.44 -3.64 19.14
N LEU A 151 -6.17 -3.75 19.54
CA LEU A 151 -5.06 -3.43 18.66
C LEU A 151 -4.96 -4.41 17.47
N LYS A 152 -5.34 -5.68 17.65
CA LYS A 152 -5.36 -6.66 16.55
C LYS A 152 -6.42 -6.34 15.51
N GLU A 153 -7.66 -6.06 15.91
CA GLU A 153 -8.70 -5.69 14.93
C GLU A 153 -8.42 -4.32 14.31
N PHE A 154 -7.96 -3.34 15.08
CA PHE A 154 -7.52 -2.07 14.52
C PHE A 154 -6.43 -2.29 13.45
N ALA A 155 -5.42 -3.11 13.73
CA ALA A 155 -4.37 -3.42 12.76
C ALA A 155 -4.94 -4.10 11.49
N ALA A 156 -5.91 -4.99 11.64
CA ALA A 156 -6.58 -5.63 10.50
C ALA A 156 -7.41 -4.62 9.69
N ALA A 157 -8.23 -3.79 10.34
CA ALA A 157 -9.04 -2.75 9.72
C ALA A 157 -8.18 -1.70 9.01
N LYS A 158 -7.10 -1.25 9.66
CA LYS A 158 -6.10 -0.35 9.09
C LYS A 158 -5.51 -0.92 7.80
N ARG A 159 -5.06 -2.18 7.79
CA ARG A 159 -4.55 -2.83 6.57
C ARG A 159 -5.59 -2.86 5.45
N LYS A 160 -6.85 -3.19 5.78
CA LYS A 160 -7.94 -3.22 4.79
C LYS A 160 -8.22 -1.84 4.18
N ILE A 161 -8.20 -0.76 4.97
CA ILE A 161 -8.33 0.62 4.46
C ILE A 161 -7.18 0.97 3.51
N TRP A 162 -5.93 0.64 3.88
CA TRP A 162 -4.77 0.91 3.03
C TRP A 162 -4.83 0.13 1.71
N LEU A 163 -5.26 -1.14 1.76
CA LEU A 163 -5.45 -1.96 0.55
C LEU A 163 -6.55 -1.41 -0.36
N TYR A 164 -7.68 -0.96 0.20
CA TYR A 164 -8.73 -0.32 -0.59
C TYR A 164 -8.22 0.95 -1.26
N ALA A 165 -7.57 1.82 -0.50
CA ALA A 165 -6.99 3.05 -1.02
C ALA A 165 -5.96 2.77 -2.13
N GLY A 166 -5.12 1.74 -1.97
CA GLY A 166 -4.14 1.32 -2.96
C GLY A 166 -4.70 0.60 -4.18
N ARG A 167 -5.90 0.01 -4.10
CA ARG A 167 -6.57 -0.60 -5.24
C ARG A 167 -7.28 0.45 -6.10
N GLU A 168 -7.96 1.38 -5.45
CA GLU A 168 -8.83 2.36 -6.12
C GLU A 168 -8.14 3.72 -6.32
N PHE A 169 -6.83 3.86 -6.05
CA PHE A 169 -6.12 5.14 -6.11
C PHE A 169 -6.25 5.90 -7.45
N PRO A 170 -6.38 5.28 -8.64
CA PRO A 170 -6.59 6.03 -9.88
C PRO A 170 -7.96 6.71 -9.95
N ALA A 171 -8.95 6.18 -9.21
CA ALA A 171 -10.33 6.64 -9.18
C ALA A 171 -10.71 7.36 -7.87
N LEU A 172 -9.81 7.39 -6.88
CA LEU A 172 -9.96 8.18 -5.66
C LEU A 172 -9.27 9.53 -5.85
N PRO A 173 -9.99 10.66 -5.74
CA PRO A 173 -9.36 11.96 -5.91
C PRO A 173 -8.28 12.15 -4.83
N PRO A 174 -7.00 12.40 -5.15
CA PRO A 174 -6.05 12.77 -4.12
C PRO A 174 -6.50 14.07 -3.48
N GLN A 175 -6.41 14.20 -2.15
CA GLN A 175 -6.69 15.48 -1.49
C GLN A 175 -5.74 16.53 -2.08
N ARG A 176 -6.29 17.47 -2.86
CA ARG A 176 -5.53 18.45 -3.63
C ARG A 176 -4.71 19.27 -2.63
N ARG A 177 -3.39 19.39 -2.85
CA ARG A 177 -2.64 20.52 -2.29
C ARG A 177 -3.28 21.76 -2.89
N GLU A 178 -3.65 22.74 -2.08
CA GLU A 178 -4.18 24.00 -2.59
C GLU A 178 -3.16 24.60 -3.57
N MET A 179 -3.43 24.41 -4.86
CA MET A 179 -2.70 25.03 -5.95
C MET A 179 -3.72 25.82 -6.73
N ASN A 180 -3.51 27.13 -6.75
CA ASN A 180 -4.35 28.17 -7.35
C ASN A 180 -4.45 28.02 -8.88
N LYS A 181 -5.09 26.96 -9.39
CA LYS A 181 -5.54 26.90 -10.79
C LYS A 181 -6.89 26.17 -10.91
N PRO A 182 -7.93 26.83 -11.45
CA PRO A 182 -9.17 26.15 -11.79
C PRO A 182 -8.90 25.33 -13.05
N LEU A 183 -9.17 24.03 -13.01
CA LEU A 183 -9.16 23.18 -14.21
C LEU A 183 -10.57 22.62 -14.40
N LEU A 184 -11.01 22.63 -15.66
CA LEU A 184 -12.35 22.35 -16.14
C LEU A 184 -13.01 21.16 -15.42
N ALA A 185 -14.17 21.41 -14.82
CA ALA A 185 -15.04 20.39 -14.23
C ALA A 185 -15.75 19.60 -15.35
N LYS A 186 -15.42 18.32 -15.50
CA LYS A 186 -16.15 17.34 -16.34
C LYS A 186 -16.39 16.06 -15.55
N ALA A 187 -17.18 15.14 -16.13
CA ALA A 187 -17.76 13.90 -15.57
C ALA A 187 -16.96 13.11 -14.51
N THR A 188 -15.62 13.22 -14.49
CA THR A 188 -14.74 12.68 -13.44
C THR A 188 -15.13 13.14 -12.04
N ALA A 189 -15.59 14.39 -11.87
CA ALA A 189 -16.02 14.89 -10.54
C ALA A 189 -17.23 14.13 -9.97
N SER A 190 -18.07 13.51 -10.81
CA SER A 190 -19.19 12.67 -10.35
C SER A 190 -18.73 11.27 -9.97
N VAL A 191 -17.81 10.68 -10.75
CA VAL A 191 -17.19 9.38 -10.48
C VAL A 191 -16.36 9.43 -9.19
N ASP A 192 -15.61 10.51 -8.99
CA ASP A 192 -14.81 10.77 -7.79
C ASP A 192 -15.70 10.81 -6.53
N LYS A 193 -16.90 11.39 -6.61
CA LYS A 193 -17.87 11.45 -5.50
C LYS A 193 -18.48 10.10 -5.18
N LEU A 194 -18.83 9.30 -6.19
CA LEU A 194 -19.32 7.92 -5.99
C LEU A 194 -18.25 7.04 -5.35
N LYS A 195 -17.00 7.12 -5.84
CA LYS A 195 -15.88 6.36 -5.29
C LYS A 195 -15.54 6.77 -3.86
N LEU A 196 -15.62 8.07 -3.56
CA LEU A 196 -15.47 8.57 -2.20
C LEU A 196 -16.61 8.10 -1.28
N PHE A 197 -17.85 8.04 -1.78
CA PHE A 197 -18.98 7.47 -1.05
C PHE A 197 -18.79 5.97 -0.77
N GLU A 198 -18.41 5.17 -1.78
CA GLU A 198 -18.08 3.75 -1.62
C GLU A 198 -16.97 3.56 -0.58
N PHE A 199 -15.95 4.42 -0.62
CA PHE A 199 -14.84 4.38 0.32
C PHE A 199 -15.27 4.71 1.75
N ALA A 200 -16.13 5.72 1.94
CA ALA A 200 -16.68 6.06 3.25
C ALA A 200 -17.57 4.93 3.81
N VAL A 201 -18.42 4.32 2.98
CA VAL A 201 -19.23 3.16 3.36
C VAL A 201 -18.34 1.98 3.76
N PHE A 202 -17.27 1.71 3.01
CA PHE A 202 -16.31 0.67 3.33
C PHE A 202 -15.58 0.95 4.66
N ALA A 203 -15.14 2.19 4.88
CA ALA A 203 -14.50 2.58 6.14
C ALA A 203 -15.45 2.43 7.34
N ASN A 204 -16.72 2.81 7.20
CA ASN A 204 -17.72 2.64 8.25
C ASN A 204 -17.98 1.16 8.57
N LYS A 205 -18.02 0.28 7.56
CA LYS A 205 -18.08 -1.18 7.76
C LYS A 205 -16.84 -1.76 8.47
N LEU A 206 -15.71 -1.07 8.38
CA LEU A 206 -14.48 -1.37 9.11
C LEU A 206 -14.40 -0.65 10.46
N LEU A 207 -15.52 -0.14 10.97
CA LEU A 207 -15.63 0.49 12.30
C LEU A 207 -14.87 1.83 12.40
N PHE A 208 -14.58 2.47 11.28
CA PHE A 208 -14.08 3.84 11.27
C PHE A 208 -15.24 4.85 11.21
N THR A 209 -15.26 5.77 12.16
CA THR A 209 -16.27 6.84 12.24
C THR A 209 -15.59 8.19 12.42
N SER A 210 -16.04 9.16 11.65
CA SER A 210 -15.62 10.56 11.70
C SER A 210 -16.77 11.44 11.21
N ASN A 211 -16.73 12.75 11.48
CA ASN A 211 -17.71 13.67 10.93
C ASN A 211 -17.68 13.62 9.40
N LYS A 212 -16.49 13.61 8.78
CA LYS A 212 -16.36 13.46 7.32
C LYS A 212 -16.98 12.17 6.78
N ILE A 213 -16.75 11.01 7.41
CA ILE A 213 -17.35 9.74 6.98
C ILE A 213 -18.87 9.85 7.04
N ASN A 214 -19.40 10.36 8.15
CA ASN A 214 -20.83 10.52 8.33
C ASN A 214 -21.45 11.51 7.33
N ASP A 215 -20.77 12.62 7.05
CA ASP A 215 -21.22 13.64 6.10
C ASP A 215 -21.19 13.11 4.66
N ILE A 216 -20.17 12.36 4.26
CA ILE A 216 -20.10 11.71 2.94
C ILE A 216 -21.24 10.69 2.78
N ILE A 217 -21.50 9.86 3.80
CA ILE A 217 -22.56 8.85 3.76
C ILE A 217 -23.95 9.50 3.71
N ARG A 218 -24.18 10.58 4.46
CA ARG A 218 -25.45 11.33 4.44
C ARG A 218 -25.70 11.99 3.09
N ASN A 219 -24.66 12.54 2.48
CA ASN A 219 -24.73 13.22 1.19
C ASN A 219 -24.50 12.24 0.02
N LYS A 220 -25.28 11.15 -0.02
CA LYS A 220 -25.19 10.14 -1.09
C LYS A 220 -25.36 10.81 -2.47
N PRO A 221 -24.43 10.61 -3.42
CA PRO A 221 -24.55 11.18 -4.76
C PRO A 221 -25.82 10.65 -5.45
N LEU A 222 -26.67 11.55 -5.95
CA LEU A 222 -27.94 11.19 -6.62
C LEU A 222 -27.76 10.57 -8.02
N ASN A 223 -26.56 10.59 -8.59
CA ASN A 223 -26.35 10.19 -9.98
C ASN A 223 -25.64 8.84 -10.11
N GLY A 224 -26.46 7.78 -10.22
CA GLY A 224 -26.04 6.45 -10.68
C GLY A 224 -27.16 5.63 -11.35
N ILE A 225 -28.41 6.11 -11.37
CA ILE A 225 -29.53 5.35 -11.94
C ILE A 225 -29.67 5.59 -13.46
N HIS A 226 -29.14 6.68 -14.02
CA HIS A 226 -29.39 7.03 -15.43
C HIS A 226 -28.36 6.57 -16.48
N GLN A 227 -27.19 6.05 -16.09
CA GLN A 227 -26.19 5.60 -17.09
C GLN A 227 -26.11 4.08 -17.30
N ALA A 228 -26.79 3.27 -16.48
CA ALA A 228 -26.89 1.83 -16.72
C ALA A 228 -28.16 1.43 -17.50
N ILE A 229 -29.18 2.30 -17.55
CA ILE A 229 -30.47 1.98 -18.21
C ILE A 229 -30.40 2.26 -19.72
N ASN A 230 -29.53 3.17 -20.19
CA ASN A 230 -29.43 3.50 -21.61
C ASN A 230 -28.47 2.61 -22.41
N THR A 231 -27.68 1.75 -21.78
CA THR A 231 -26.85 0.74 -22.47
C THR A 231 -27.53 -0.63 -22.59
N SER A 232 -28.76 -0.78 -22.09
CA SER A 232 -29.58 -1.99 -22.26
C SER A 232 -30.66 -1.89 -23.33
N ASN A 233 -30.78 -0.74 -24.02
CA ASN A 233 -31.81 -0.52 -25.06
C ASN A 233 -31.26 -0.37 -26.49
N GLU A 234 -29.96 -0.56 -26.72
CA GLU A 234 -29.40 -0.65 -28.07
C GLU A 234 -28.52 -1.89 -28.20
N MET A 235 -29.17 -3.04 -28.43
CA MET A 235 -28.58 -4.16 -29.17
C MET A 235 -29.42 -4.37 -30.44
N PRO A 236 -28.77 -4.53 -31.60
CA PRO A 236 -29.42 -4.58 -32.90
C PRO A 236 -30.23 -5.85 -33.08
N SER A 237 -31.43 -5.69 -33.63
CA SER A 237 -32.17 -6.79 -34.24
C SER A 237 -31.39 -7.31 -35.44
N GLU A 238 -30.75 -8.46 -35.28
CA GLU A 238 -30.26 -9.25 -36.39
C GLU A 238 -31.43 -9.63 -37.32
N ILE A 239 -31.25 -9.29 -38.60
CA ILE A 239 -31.42 -10.17 -39.75
C ILE A 239 -32.69 -11.06 -39.73
N LYS A 240 -33.68 -10.67 -40.54
CA LYS A 240 -34.46 -11.63 -41.33
C LYS A 240 -34.66 -11.15 -42.76
N ASN A 241 -34.24 -12.05 -43.65
CA ASN A 241 -34.38 -12.13 -45.11
C ASN A 241 -33.38 -11.35 -45.94
#